data_AF-A0A7J6T7X2-F1
#
_entry.id   AF-A0A7J6T7X2-F1
#
_cell.length_a   1.000
_cell.length_b   1.000
_cell.length_c   1.000
_cell.angle_alpha   90.00
_cell.angle_beta   90.00
_cell.angle_gamma   90.00
#
_symmetry.space_group_name_H-M   'P 1'
#
loop_
_entity.id
_entity.type
_entity.pdbx_description
1 polymer ?
#
loop_
_entity_poly.entity_id
_entity_poly.type
_entity_poly.pdbx_seq_one_letter_code
_entity_poly.pdbx_strand_id
1 'polypeptide(L)'
;MARSVEHHSPSIPTSAFTPDSQPSDLLQEALRSGGESNLDDYVDVKLYVKSAEDSERWYRLLEEHLHEHTPRGYIWQRDPPRVDILGSSEGSPYLTYGIHLRYGDALHDEWLLLSLLISLTRKYSKVACQVADVDGDPLLIEAAAALPKWLSPENAGNRVW
;
A
#
# COMPACT_ATOMS: atom_id res chain seq x y z
N MET A 1 49.29 41.10 11.46
CA MET A 1 48.66 39.86 11.98
C MET A 1 47.25 39.78 11.42
N ALA A 2 47.05 39.04 10.33
CA ALA A 2 45.75 38.78 9.73
C ALA A 2 45.70 37.29 9.35
N ARG A 3 44.66 36.57 9.78
CA ARG A 3 44.39 35.18 9.38
C ARG A 3 43.32 35.22 8.29
N SER A 4 43.64 34.71 7.10
CA SER A 4 42.70 34.40 6.03
C SER A 4 42.18 32.96 6.14
N VAL A 5 40.95 32.80 5.68
CA VAL A 5 40.20 31.54 5.50
C VAL A 5 40.46 31.02 4.09
N GLU A 6 40.67 29.71 3.91
CA GLU A 6 40.46 29.02 2.63
C GLU A 6 39.81 27.64 2.83
N HIS A 7 38.85 27.36 1.95
CA HIS A 7 38.08 26.12 1.80
C HIS A 7 38.73 25.19 0.75
N HIS A 8 38.75 23.87 0.98
CA HIS A 8 38.59 22.86 -0.09
C HIS A 8 38.14 21.48 0.44
N SER A 9 37.04 20.95 -0.12
CA SER A 9 36.42 19.62 0.06
C SER A 9 37.12 18.53 -0.80
N PRO A 10 36.63 17.27 -0.98
CA PRO A 10 35.67 16.40 -0.27
C PRO A 10 36.24 14.98 0.04
N SER A 11 35.50 14.09 0.71
CA SER A 11 35.80 12.64 0.69
C SER A 11 34.51 11.81 0.77
N ILE A 12 34.15 11.18 -0.35
CA ILE A 12 33.13 10.13 -0.45
C ILE A 12 33.86 8.79 -0.23
N PRO A 13 33.44 7.91 0.70
CA PRO A 13 34.07 6.61 0.83
C PRO A 13 33.63 5.66 -0.29
N THR A 14 34.65 5.16 -0.99
CA THR A 14 34.63 4.17 -2.09
C THR A 14 34.30 2.76 -1.57
N SER A 15 33.38 2.08 -2.25
CA SER A 15 33.14 0.64 -2.16
C SER A 15 34.42 -0.14 -2.51
N ALA A 16 34.85 -1.06 -1.64
CA ALA A 16 35.96 -1.96 -1.91
C ALA A 16 35.49 -3.42 -1.78
N PHE A 17 35.43 -4.11 -2.91
CA PHE A 17 35.26 -5.56 -2.99
C PHE A 17 36.66 -6.19 -3.03
N THR A 18 37.00 -7.09 -2.09
CA THR A 18 38.29 -7.79 -2.04
C THR A 18 38.15 -9.27 -2.44
N PRO A 19 39.17 -9.88 -3.09
CA PRO A 19 39.02 -11.17 -3.78
C PRO A 19 39.11 -12.40 -2.87
N ASP A 20 39.16 -12.21 -1.56
CA ASP A 20 39.50 -13.26 -0.57
C ASP A 20 38.37 -13.56 0.43
N SER A 21 37.14 -13.13 0.16
CA SER A 21 36.00 -13.36 1.04
C SER A 21 35.72 -14.86 1.17
N GLN A 22 35.89 -15.40 2.38
CA GLN A 22 35.55 -16.78 2.73
C GLN A 22 34.03 -17.01 2.53
N PRO A 23 33.55 -18.24 2.26
CA PRO A 23 32.12 -18.50 2.05
C PRO A 23 31.25 -18.10 3.27
N SER A 24 31.83 -18.06 4.47
CA SER A 24 31.20 -17.54 5.68
C SER A 24 31.01 -16.02 5.66
N ASP A 25 31.88 -15.29 4.98
CA ASP A 25 31.80 -13.84 4.82
C ASP A 25 30.76 -13.48 3.77
N LEU A 26 30.57 -14.28 2.73
CA LEU A 26 29.43 -14.11 1.81
C LEU A 26 28.09 -14.43 2.47
N LEU A 27 28.05 -15.37 3.43
CA LEU A 27 26.86 -15.65 4.23
C LEU A 27 26.61 -14.56 5.27
N GLN A 28 27.65 -14.04 5.92
CA GLN A 28 27.52 -12.90 6.83
C GLN A 28 27.21 -11.60 6.10
N GLU A 29 27.77 -11.39 4.90
CA GLU A 29 27.41 -10.30 4.02
C GLU A 29 25.97 -10.54 3.55
N ALA A 30 25.56 -11.71 3.07
CA ALA A 30 24.15 -12.00 2.78
C ALA A 30 23.20 -11.98 4.00
N LEU A 31 23.72 -11.93 5.23
CA LEU A 31 22.95 -11.67 6.46
C LEU A 31 22.98 -10.19 6.88
N ARG A 32 24.00 -9.42 6.47
CA ARG A 32 24.15 -7.97 6.71
C ARG A 32 23.58 -7.14 5.55
N SER A 33 23.98 -7.47 4.33
CA SER A 33 23.33 -7.26 3.04
C SER A 33 22.19 -8.24 2.78
N GLY A 34 21.73 -8.97 3.80
CA GLY A 34 20.44 -9.64 3.74
C GLY A 34 19.47 -8.59 3.29
N GLY A 35 19.03 -8.72 2.03
CA GLY A 35 18.10 -7.79 1.46
C GLY A 35 17.01 -7.64 2.48
N GLU A 36 16.84 -6.43 3.02
CA GLU A 36 15.60 -6.05 3.65
C GLU A 36 14.56 -6.14 2.52
N SER A 37 14.13 -7.35 2.17
CA SER A 37 12.77 -7.54 1.70
C SER A 37 11.96 -6.94 2.83
N ASN A 38 11.32 -5.83 2.54
CA ASN A 38 10.36 -5.18 3.39
C ASN A 38 9.23 -6.18 3.65
N LEU A 39 9.42 -7.14 4.58
CA LEU A 39 8.60 -8.34 4.85
C LEU A 39 7.21 -8.01 5.44
N ASP A 40 6.76 -6.77 5.28
CA ASP A 40 5.41 -6.36 5.60
C ASP A 40 4.73 -5.98 4.29
N ASP A 41 4.40 -6.99 3.48
CA ASP A 41 3.48 -6.78 2.36
C ASP A 41 2.21 -6.13 2.90
N TYR A 42 1.72 -5.17 2.13
CA TYR A 42 0.68 -4.27 2.56
C TYR A 42 -0.27 -3.99 1.41
N VAL A 43 -1.45 -3.52 1.79
CA VAL A 43 -2.45 -3.00 0.89
C VAL A 43 -2.87 -1.61 1.36
N ASP A 44 -2.82 -0.67 0.43
CA ASP A 44 -3.26 0.69 0.58
C ASP A 44 -4.56 0.90 -0.19
N VAL A 45 -5.51 1.53 0.48
CA VAL A 45 -6.82 1.86 -0.09
C VAL A 45 -7.01 3.36 -0.05
N LYS A 46 -7.35 3.94 -1.19
CA LYS A 46 -7.88 5.29 -1.26
C LYS A 46 -9.38 5.23 -1.42
N LEU A 47 -10.10 5.81 -0.47
CA LEU A 47 -11.55 5.81 -0.45
C LEU A 47 -12.06 7.24 -0.69
N TYR A 48 -13.01 7.37 -1.60
CA TYR A 48 -13.61 8.63 -2.03
C TYR A 48 -15.09 8.62 -1.67
N VAL A 49 -15.50 9.62 -0.89
CA VAL A 49 -16.90 9.78 -0.48
C VAL A 49 -17.45 11.07 -1.07
N LYS A 50 -18.49 10.95 -1.90
CA LYS A 50 -19.24 12.11 -2.39
C LYS A 50 -20.19 12.62 -1.30
N SER A 51 -19.72 13.54 -0.46
CA SER A 51 -20.49 14.04 0.67
C SER A 51 -20.18 15.50 0.99
N ALA A 52 -21.20 16.23 1.42
CA ALA A 52 -21.07 17.55 2.04
C ALA A 52 -21.07 17.47 3.58
N GLU A 53 -21.13 16.25 4.13
CA GLU A 53 -21.09 16.00 5.57
C GLU A 53 -19.67 16.11 6.13
N ASP A 54 -19.56 16.13 7.46
CA ASP A 54 -18.29 16.22 8.18
C ASP A 54 -17.41 14.98 7.93
N SER A 55 -16.11 15.21 7.71
CA SER A 55 -15.11 14.17 7.53
C SER A 55 -15.01 13.21 8.73
N GLU A 56 -15.21 13.71 9.94
CA GLU A 56 -15.18 12.92 11.18
C GLU A 56 -16.33 11.93 11.28
N ARG A 57 -17.51 12.30 10.77
CA ARG A 57 -18.67 11.41 10.79
C ARG A 57 -18.44 10.20 9.89
N TRP A 58 -17.91 10.45 8.71
CA TRP A 58 -17.58 9.39 7.76
C TRP A 58 -16.42 8.52 8.26
N TYR A 59 -15.39 9.11 8.89
CA TYR A 59 -14.34 8.35 9.55
C TYR A 59 -14.91 7.31 10.53
N ARG A 60 -15.80 7.73 11.44
CA ARG A 60 -16.43 6.81 12.40
C ARG A 60 -17.26 5.72 11.75
N LEU A 61 -18.03 6.06 10.71
CA LEU A 61 -18.83 5.09 9.96
C LEU A 61 -17.95 4.06 9.23
N LEU A 62 -16.79 4.48 8.72
CA LEU A 62 -15.82 3.58 8.09
C LEU A 62 -15.22 2.62 9.11
N GLU A 63 -14.73 3.13 10.25
CA GLU A 63 -14.20 2.29 11.33
C GLU A 63 -15.26 1.32 11.88
N GLU A 64 -16.47 1.82 12.13
CA GLU A 64 -17.59 1.00 12.59
C GLU A 64 -17.91 -0.10 11.57
N HIS A 65 -17.99 0.22 10.28
CA HIS A 65 -18.26 -0.78 9.24
C HIS A 65 -17.18 -1.86 9.19
N LEU A 66 -15.90 -1.48 9.24
CA LEU A 66 -14.78 -2.43 9.26
C LEU A 66 -14.84 -3.31 10.51
N HIS A 67 -15.11 -2.73 11.68
CA HIS A 67 -15.18 -3.47 12.93
C HIS A 67 -16.38 -4.44 12.99
N GLU A 68 -17.58 -3.97 12.65
CA GLU A 68 -18.83 -4.75 12.74
C GLU A 68 -18.87 -5.94 11.78
N HIS A 69 -18.29 -5.78 10.60
CA HIS A 69 -18.31 -6.81 9.55
C HIS A 69 -17.07 -7.72 9.58
N THR A 70 -16.05 -7.39 10.39
CA THR A 70 -14.97 -8.31 10.69
C THR A 70 -15.52 -9.48 11.52
N PRO A 71 -15.25 -10.75 11.15
CA PRO A 71 -15.71 -11.90 11.91
C PRO A 71 -15.29 -11.82 13.38
N ARG A 72 -16.21 -12.16 14.28
CA ARG A 72 -15.91 -12.13 15.73
C ARG A 72 -14.74 -13.06 16.06
N GLY A 73 -13.74 -12.51 16.74
CA GLY A 73 -12.54 -13.26 17.11
C GLY A 73 -11.56 -13.47 15.96
N TYR A 74 -11.71 -12.78 14.84
CA TYR A 74 -10.69 -12.75 13.79
C TYR A 74 -9.37 -12.20 14.33
N ILE A 75 -8.26 -12.85 13.98
CA ILE A 75 -6.91 -12.47 14.41
C ILE A 75 -6.16 -12.04 13.15
N TRP A 76 -5.91 -10.74 13.03
CA TRP A 76 -5.05 -10.19 12.00
C TRP A 76 -3.61 -10.64 12.23
N GLN A 77 -2.86 -10.95 11.17
CA GLN A 77 -1.48 -11.40 11.30
C GLN A 77 -0.57 -10.33 11.90
N ARG A 78 -0.76 -9.07 11.47
CA ARG A 78 -0.07 -7.89 12.01
C ARG A 78 -1.02 -7.06 12.86
N ASP A 79 -1.63 -6.06 12.23
CA ASP A 79 -2.55 -5.12 12.85
C ASP A 79 -3.84 -5.07 12.03
N PRO A 80 -5.00 -4.80 12.66
CA PRO A 80 -6.22 -4.47 11.92
C PRO A 80 -6.00 -3.27 10.98
N PRO A 81 -6.82 -3.16 9.91
CA PRO A 81 -6.74 -2.03 8.98
C PRO A 81 -6.93 -0.70 9.71
N ARG A 82 -6.06 0.27 9.41
CA ARG A 82 -6.11 1.61 9.99
C ARG A 82 -6.73 2.57 8.99
N VAL A 83 -7.64 3.42 9.47
CA VAL A 83 -8.29 4.44 8.63
C VAL A 83 -7.63 5.79 8.94
N ASP A 84 -7.38 6.58 7.90
CA ASP A 84 -6.84 7.94 8.01
C ASP A 84 -7.70 8.93 7.23
N ILE A 85 -7.90 10.14 7.77
CA ILE A 85 -8.57 11.22 7.06
C ILE A 85 -7.54 11.95 6.20
N LEU A 86 -7.67 11.84 4.88
CA LEU A 86 -6.78 12.54 3.92
C LEU A 86 -7.34 13.90 3.51
N GLY A 87 -8.60 14.18 3.83
CA GLY A 87 -9.26 15.47 3.60
C GLY A 87 -9.86 15.59 2.20
N SER A 88 -9.95 16.81 1.69
CA SER A 88 -10.48 17.12 0.37
C SER A 88 -9.38 17.75 -0.47
N SER A 89 -9.19 17.28 -1.70
CA SER A 89 -8.36 18.01 -2.68
C SER A 89 -9.08 19.29 -3.13
N GLU A 90 -8.34 20.36 -3.44
CA GLU A 90 -8.91 21.62 -3.93
C GLU A 90 -9.77 21.38 -5.19
N GLY A 91 -11.02 21.83 -5.15
CA GLY A 91 -11.97 21.64 -6.26
C GLY A 91 -12.58 20.24 -6.36
N SER A 92 -12.21 19.30 -5.48
CA SER A 92 -12.84 17.98 -5.40
C SER A 92 -14.12 18.03 -4.57
N PRO A 93 -15.26 17.48 -5.04
CA PRO A 93 -16.46 17.31 -4.22
C PRO A 93 -16.39 16.06 -3.31
N TYR A 94 -15.21 15.43 -3.21
CA TYR A 94 -15.02 14.16 -2.50
C TYR A 94 -14.15 14.34 -1.26
N LEU A 95 -14.64 13.78 -0.15
CA LEU A 95 -13.81 13.50 1.02
C LEU A 95 -12.98 12.26 0.73
N THR A 96 -11.71 12.30 1.10
CA THR A 96 -10.74 11.25 0.82
C THR A 96 -10.24 10.64 2.12
N TYR A 97 -10.18 9.32 2.16
CA TYR A 97 -9.68 8.54 3.29
C TYR A 97 -8.63 7.55 2.80
N GLY A 98 -7.66 7.28 3.66
CA GLY A 98 -6.69 6.20 3.50
C GLY A 98 -7.13 5.01 4.35
N ILE A 99 -6.93 3.80 3.85
CA ILE A 99 -6.95 2.60 4.69
C ILE A 99 -5.67 1.84 4.42
N HIS A 100 -4.90 1.58 5.47
CA HIS A 100 -3.64 0.84 5.38
C HIS A 100 -3.75 -0.46 6.17
N LEU A 101 -3.36 -1.57 5.54
CA LEU A 101 -3.26 -2.87 6.18
C LEU A 101 -1.92 -3.51 5.82
N ARG A 102 -1.17 -3.92 6.85
CA ARG A 102 -0.01 -4.78 6.69
C ARG A 102 -0.47 -6.21 6.86
N TYR A 103 -0.40 -7.01 5.80
CA TYR A 103 -0.85 -8.39 5.83
C TYR A 103 0.32 -9.38 5.87
N GLY A 104 1.55 -8.97 5.51
CA GLY A 104 2.69 -9.88 5.49
C GLY A 104 2.41 -11.08 4.57
N ASP A 105 2.44 -12.30 5.10
CA ASP A 105 2.15 -13.49 4.30
C ASP A 105 0.65 -13.89 4.31
N ALA A 106 -0.20 -13.22 5.10
CA ALA A 106 -1.60 -13.57 5.28
C ALA A 106 -2.47 -12.96 4.18
N LEU A 107 -2.47 -13.59 3.00
CA LEU A 107 -3.42 -13.25 1.92
C LEU A 107 -4.88 -13.23 2.40
N HIS A 108 -5.23 -14.02 3.42
CA HIS A 108 -6.57 -14.00 4.01
C HIS A 108 -6.94 -12.64 4.60
N ASP A 109 -5.99 -11.90 5.19
CA ASP A 109 -6.22 -10.56 5.74
C ASP A 109 -6.53 -9.56 4.62
N GLU A 110 -5.76 -9.64 3.52
CA GLU A 110 -5.99 -8.84 2.32
C GLU A 110 -7.37 -9.12 1.72
N TRP A 111 -7.70 -10.39 1.46
CA TRP A 111 -9.00 -10.79 0.93
C TRP A 111 -10.16 -10.44 1.86
N LEU A 112 -9.96 -10.51 3.17
CA LEU A 112 -10.94 -10.06 4.14
C LEU A 112 -11.18 -8.56 3.97
N LEU A 113 -10.13 -7.72 3.99
CA LEU A 113 -10.28 -6.28 3.79
C LEU A 113 -10.99 -5.97 2.47
N LEU A 114 -10.60 -6.58 1.36
CA LEU A 114 -11.27 -6.41 0.05
C LEU A 114 -12.76 -6.76 0.14
N SER A 115 -13.13 -7.86 0.80
CA SER A 115 -14.54 -8.23 0.99
C SER A 115 -15.32 -7.19 1.80
N LEU A 116 -14.69 -6.59 2.82
CA LEU A 116 -15.28 -5.52 3.63
C LEU A 116 -15.49 -4.25 2.78
N LEU A 117 -14.52 -3.87 1.94
CA LEU A 117 -14.64 -2.73 1.03
C LEU A 117 -15.73 -2.93 -0.04
N ILE A 118 -15.84 -4.16 -0.58
CA ILE A 118 -16.92 -4.52 -1.51
C ILE A 118 -18.28 -4.39 -0.82
N SER A 119 -18.41 -4.87 0.43
CA SER A 119 -19.65 -4.73 1.18
C SER A 119 -20.01 -3.27 1.48
N LEU A 120 -18.99 -2.44 1.77
CA LEU A 120 -19.13 -1.01 2.03
C LEU A 120 -19.61 -0.24 0.80
N THR A 121 -18.95 -0.44 -0.34
CA THR A 121 -19.30 0.23 -1.61
C THR A 121 -20.68 -0.20 -2.14
N ARG A 122 -21.10 -1.45 -1.88
CA ARG A 122 -22.47 -1.91 -2.15
C ARG A 122 -23.50 -1.26 -1.22
N LYS A 123 -23.17 -1.05 0.05
CA LYS A 123 -24.05 -0.42 1.04
C LYS A 123 -24.21 1.08 0.78
N TYR A 124 -23.14 1.76 0.38
CA TYR A 124 -23.12 3.20 0.17
C TYR A 124 -22.76 3.58 -1.27
N SER A 125 -23.77 3.89 -2.08
CA SER A 125 -23.58 4.30 -3.49
C SER A 125 -22.77 5.59 -3.71
N LYS A 126 -22.42 6.29 -2.63
CA LYS A 126 -21.60 7.52 -2.63
C LYS A 126 -20.11 7.24 -2.39
N VAL A 127 -19.76 5.99 -2.11
CA VAL A 127 -18.41 5.55 -1.77
C VAL A 127 -17.82 4.81 -2.97
N ALA A 128 -16.61 5.19 -3.35
CA ALA A 128 -15.77 4.46 -4.28
C ALA A 128 -14.40 4.22 -3.62
N CYS A 129 -13.71 3.16 -3.99
CA CYS A 129 -12.37 2.87 -3.51
C CYS A 129 -11.44 2.49 -4.67
N GLN A 130 -10.17 2.85 -4.51
CA GLN A 130 -9.05 2.33 -5.29
C GLN A 130 -8.17 1.53 -4.31
N VAL A 131 -7.72 0.35 -4.74
CA VAL A 131 -6.88 -0.52 -3.94
C VAL A 131 -5.55 -0.71 -4.65
N ALA A 132 -4.46 -0.68 -3.90
CA ALA A 132 -3.13 -0.99 -4.40
C ALA A 132 -2.36 -1.81 -3.37
N ASP A 133 -1.78 -2.93 -3.78
CA ASP A 133 -0.82 -3.71 -3.01
C ASP A 133 0.61 -3.54 -3.59
N VAL A 134 1.54 -4.39 -3.16
CA VAL A 134 2.93 -4.39 -3.65
C VAL A 134 3.08 -4.81 -5.11
N ASP A 135 2.09 -5.52 -5.67
CA ASP A 135 2.09 -6.08 -7.03
C ASP A 135 1.22 -5.25 -8.01
N GLY A 136 0.36 -4.36 -7.54
CA GLY A 136 -0.51 -3.51 -8.35
C GLY A 136 -1.89 -3.35 -7.75
N ASP A 137 -2.95 -3.49 -8.56
CA ASP A 137 -4.33 -3.55 -8.06
C ASP A 137 -4.78 -5.01 -8.03
N PRO A 138 -5.02 -5.59 -6.84
CA PRO A 138 -5.39 -7.01 -6.72
C PRO A 138 -6.68 -7.35 -7.45
N LEU A 139 -7.63 -6.42 -7.57
CA LEU A 139 -8.89 -6.65 -8.28
C LEU A 139 -8.68 -6.72 -9.79
N LEU A 140 -7.72 -5.98 -10.34
CA LEU A 140 -7.38 -6.05 -11.76
C LEU A 140 -6.69 -7.35 -12.12
N ILE A 141 -5.80 -7.83 -11.25
CA ILE A 141 -5.11 -9.11 -11.41
C ILE A 141 -6.15 -10.24 -11.47
N GLU A 142 -7.10 -10.27 -10.55
CA GLU A 142 -8.19 -11.27 -10.58
C GLU A 142 -9.13 -11.09 -11.78
N ALA A 143 -9.47 -9.84 -12.12
CA ALA A 143 -10.32 -9.56 -13.28
C ALA A 143 -9.65 -9.99 -14.60
N ALA A 144 -8.31 -10.02 -14.65
CA ALA A 144 -7.57 -10.47 -15.83
C ALA A 144 -7.94 -11.91 -16.23
N ALA A 145 -8.20 -12.78 -15.25
CA ALA A 145 -8.62 -14.16 -15.50
C ALA A 145 -10.01 -14.25 -16.15
N ALA A 146 -10.85 -13.23 -15.98
CA ALA A 146 -12.17 -13.13 -16.60
C ALA A 146 -12.14 -12.49 -18.00
N LEU A 147 -10.98 -12.03 -18.48
CA LEU A 147 -10.86 -11.38 -19.79
C LEU A 147 -11.10 -12.39 -20.92
N PRO A 148 -11.75 -11.96 -22.02
CA PRO A 148 -11.88 -12.80 -23.21
C PRO A 148 -10.50 -13.19 -23.77
N LYS A 149 -10.34 -14.45 -24.20
CA LYS A 149 -9.08 -14.97 -24.77
C LYS A 149 -8.53 -14.21 -25.99
N TRP A 150 -9.37 -13.42 -26.66
CA TRP A 150 -8.97 -12.62 -27.82
C TRP A 150 -8.36 -11.28 -27.42
N LEU A 151 -8.49 -10.87 -26.17
CA LEU A 151 -7.93 -9.63 -25.65
C LEU A 151 -6.45 -9.86 -25.30
N SER A 152 -5.58 -9.00 -25.82
CA SER A 152 -4.14 -9.03 -25.59
C SER A 152 -3.63 -7.60 -25.39
N PRO A 153 -2.46 -7.39 -24.76
CA PRO A 153 -1.93 -6.05 -24.50
C PRO A 153 -1.88 -5.14 -25.74
N GLU A 154 -1.68 -5.71 -26.92
CA GLU A 154 -1.56 -4.99 -28.20
C GLU A 154 -2.90 -4.45 -28.72
N ASN A 155 -4.02 -5.09 -28.38
CA ASN A 155 -5.37 -4.69 -28.81
C ASN A 155 -6.21 -4.06 -27.68
N ALA A 156 -5.53 -3.74 -26.59
CA ALA A 156 -6.09 -3.32 -25.33
C ALA A 156 -6.26 -1.79 -25.21
N GLY A 157 -5.72 -1.00 -26.14
CA GLY A 157 -5.63 0.46 -26.03
C GLY A 157 -6.92 1.18 -25.60
N ASN A 158 -6.77 2.22 -24.78
CA ASN A 158 -7.84 3.06 -24.23
C ASN A 158 -8.87 2.36 -23.32
N ARG A 159 -8.56 1.16 -22.83
CA ARG A 159 -9.33 0.51 -21.77
C ARG A 159 -8.58 0.68 -20.45
N VAL A 160 -9.35 0.99 -19.42
CA VAL A 160 -8.84 1.07 -18.05
C VAL A 160 -8.86 -0.35 -17.51
N TRP A 161 -7.67 -0.92 -17.31
CA TRP A 161 -7.42 -1.93 -16.30
C TRP A 161 -6.86 -1.09 -15.17
#